data_AF-A0A6M3KMJ7-F1
#
_entry.id   AF-A0A6M3KMJ7-F1
#
_cell.length_a   1.000
_cell.length_b   1.000
_cell.length_c   1.000
_cell.angle_alpha   90.00
_cell.angle_beta   90.00
_cell.angle_gamma   90.00
#
_symmetry.space_group_name_H-M   'P 1'
#
loop_
_entity.id
_entity.type
_entity.pdbx_description
1 polymer ?
#
loop_
_entity_poly.entity_id
_entity_poly.type
_entity_poly.pdbx_seq_one_letter_code
_entity_poly.pdbx_strand_id
1 'polypeptide(L)'
;MAEISKIYQNTRVPLGGYILSNKVFPEYKIKEWYLEAFKAGDKQPGDWSGFHSPNIMVVATEASGLPEEVFESIEGLMTGNSKLVLAYNPHYTTGYAAHIVNDPKVVNHKLNCLDAPNVRAKKVLIPGQVDYEWVKDRIENWCESISAEDAKHLDYAFRFDGKWYNPNDIFLVRVMGEFPRESEDVVIPARWIDLAIERWLKMNKEDIEKGGNGYPLKLGVDVAGMGRDKSVLMPRRGNIVLNPKQYAQSDHMALAGMIKSEIEKEDKSNGQNGNDKPDMVKRATAYIDAIGEGAGVYSRCREQKLRVVAVKASEGANLKNARGKIVRTLTDDTRQFTFANMRAYLYWRIRDALDPRNEQPLALPPDDELKADLSNMRYSYRSNGAIIIEEKDEIKKRIGRSPDKGDALSMTFYPERTIPRVTAIHA
;
A
#
# COMPACT_ATOMS: atom_id res chain seq x y z
N MET A 1 -30.33 9.05 12.29
CA MET A 1 -31.81 9.19 12.37
C MET A 1 -32.21 10.50 13.04
N ALA A 2 -31.92 10.72 14.33
CA ALA A 2 -32.15 12.02 14.99
C ALA A 2 -31.39 13.18 14.33
N GLU A 3 -30.19 12.90 13.82
CA GLU A 3 -29.34 13.90 13.16
C GLU A 3 -29.89 14.39 11.81
N ILE A 4 -30.48 13.51 10.99
CA ILE A 4 -31.11 13.90 9.72
C ILE A 4 -32.35 14.76 9.98
N SER A 5 -33.19 14.36 10.93
CA SER A 5 -34.35 15.15 11.35
C SER A 5 -33.93 16.51 11.90
N LYS A 6 -32.85 16.56 12.69
CA LYS A 6 -32.24 17.79 13.19
C LYS A 6 -31.69 18.67 12.07
N ILE A 7 -31.00 18.11 11.07
CA ILE A 7 -30.49 18.87 9.92
C ILE A 7 -31.67 19.44 9.11
N TYR A 8 -32.67 18.62 8.80
CA TYR A 8 -33.87 19.02 8.08
C TYR A 8 -34.60 20.19 8.76
N GLN A 9 -34.82 20.10 10.08
CA GLN A 9 -35.45 21.16 10.87
C GLN A 9 -34.62 22.44 10.96
N ASN A 10 -33.29 22.33 10.88
CA ASN A 10 -32.37 23.47 10.98
C ASN A 10 -31.90 24.00 9.61
N THR A 11 -32.54 23.58 8.52
CA THR A 11 -32.21 24.09 7.19
C THR A 11 -32.55 25.58 7.06
N ARG A 12 -31.63 26.35 6.48
CA ARG A 12 -31.83 27.80 6.26
C ARG A 12 -32.90 28.11 5.21
N VAL A 13 -33.16 27.15 4.32
CA VAL A 13 -34.22 27.23 3.32
C VAL A 13 -35.21 26.12 3.65
N PRO A 14 -36.51 26.42 3.82
CA PRO A 14 -37.52 25.39 4.02
C PRO A 14 -37.48 24.41 2.86
N LEU A 15 -37.06 23.17 3.11
CA LEU A 15 -37.01 22.12 2.09
C LEU A 15 -38.42 21.65 1.68
N GLY A 16 -39.44 21.98 2.48
CA GLY A 16 -40.83 21.57 2.28
C GLY A 16 -41.03 20.08 2.59
N GLY A 17 -42.24 19.72 3.04
CA GLY A 17 -42.59 18.33 3.32
C GLY A 17 -42.39 17.87 4.76
N TYR A 18 -42.43 16.55 4.98
CA TYR A 18 -42.24 15.95 6.30
C TYR A 18 -41.42 14.65 6.23
N ILE A 19 -40.65 14.40 7.28
CA ILE A 19 -39.78 13.22 7.39
C ILE A 19 -40.49 12.14 8.22
N LEU A 20 -40.48 10.90 7.71
CA LEU A 20 -40.86 9.69 8.42
C LEU A 20 -39.70 8.70 8.40
N SER A 21 -39.08 8.43 9.54
CA SER A 21 -37.97 7.48 9.68
C SER A 21 -36.82 7.77 8.68
N ASN A 22 -36.82 7.07 7.53
CA ASN A 22 -35.85 7.16 6.44
C ASN A 22 -36.44 7.74 5.14
N LYS A 23 -37.68 8.24 5.17
CA LYS A 23 -38.41 8.80 4.02
C LYS A 23 -38.71 10.28 4.20
N VAL A 24 -38.66 11.03 3.10
CA VAL A 24 -39.15 12.41 3.01
C VAL A 24 -40.34 12.43 2.06
N PHE A 25 -41.45 13.00 2.51
CA PHE A 25 -42.65 13.19 1.70
C PHE A 25 -42.88 14.67 1.43
N PRO A 26 -43.40 15.05 0.26
CA PRO A 26 -43.76 16.43 -0.03
C PRO A 26 -44.90 16.91 0.88
N GLU A 27 -45.00 18.23 1.01
CA GLU A 27 -45.94 18.91 1.92
C GLU A 27 -47.40 18.71 1.50
N TYR A 28 -47.62 18.71 0.18
CA TYR A 28 -48.85 18.27 -0.43
C TYR A 28 -48.87 16.74 -0.38
N LYS A 29 -49.89 16.15 0.26
CA LYS A 29 -50.06 14.70 0.53
C LYS A 29 -50.20 13.81 -0.72
N ILE A 30 -49.35 14.00 -1.73
CA ILE A 30 -49.20 13.10 -2.86
C ILE A 30 -48.43 11.89 -2.35
N LYS A 31 -49.17 10.85 -1.94
CA LYS A 31 -48.61 9.65 -1.28
C LYS A 31 -47.59 8.90 -2.14
N GLU A 32 -47.61 9.11 -3.45
CA GLU A 32 -46.77 8.42 -4.44
C GLU A 32 -45.36 9.04 -4.57
N TRP A 33 -45.17 10.29 -4.12
CA TRP A 33 -43.89 10.98 -4.24
C TRP A 33 -43.17 10.92 -2.90
N TYR A 34 -41.98 10.34 -2.90
CA TYR A 34 -41.14 10.28 -1.71
C TYR A 34 -39.66 10.15 -2.09
N LEU A 35 -38.80 10.53 -1.15
CA LEU A 35 -37.37 10.21 -1.17
C LEU A 35 -37.09 9.22 -0.06
N GLU A 36 -36.39 8.12 -0.35
CA GLU A 36 -36.00 7.12 0.65
C GLU A 36 -34.48 6.95 0.64
N ALA A 37 -33.86 7.02 1.83
CA ALA A 37 -32.43 6.76 2.00
C ALA A 37 -32.22 5.43 2.73
N PHE A 38 -31.28 4.63 2.25
CA PHE A 38 -30.89 3.36 2.86
C PHE A 38 -29.46 2.99 2.47
N LYS A 39 -28.81 2.11 3.24
CA LYS A 39 -27.52 1.55 2.86
C LYS A 39 -27.74 0.41 1.87
N ALA A 40 -26.97 0.38 0.79
CA ALA A 40 -27.13 -0.64 -0.25
C ALA A 40 -27.01 -2.08 0.30
N GLY A 41 -26.04 -2.33 1.21
CA GLY A 41 -25.83 -3.65 1.80
C GLY A 41 -26.91 -4.13 2.77
N ASP A 42 -27.86 -3.26 3.17
CA ASP A 42 -28.97 -3.63 4.04
C ASP A 42 -30.16 -4.23 3.25
N LYS A 43 -30.12 -4.20 1.91
CA LYS A 43 -31.18 -4.73 1.03
C LYS A 43 -30.68 -5.91 0.21
N GLN A 44 -31.46 -6.99 0.17
CA GLN A 44 -31.22 -8.06 -0.79
C GLN A 44 -31.70 -7.65 -2.19
N PRO A 45 -31.17 -8.23 -3.28
CA PRO A 45 -31.59 -7.91 -4.65
C PRO A 45 -33.11 -7.94 -4.87
N GLY A 46 -33.82 -8.86 -4.21
CA GLY A 46 -35.29 -8.95 -4.26
C GLY A 46 -36.03 -7.73 -3.69
N ASP A 47 -35.44 -7.04 -2.72
CA ASP A 47 -36.05 -5.87 -2.05
C ASP A 47 -36.10 -4.63 -2.95
N TRP A 48 -35.32 -4.62 -4.03
CA TRP A 48 -35.29 -3.52 -5.00
C TRP A 48 -36.51 -3.55 -5.92
N SER A 49 -37.08 -4.73 -6.19
CA SER A 49 -38.29 -4.89 -7.03
C SER A 49 -39.52 -4.14 -6.50
N GLY A 50 -39.52 -3.77 -5.21
CA GLY A 50 -40.58 -2.97 -4.58
C GLY A 50 -40.61 -1.50 -5.05
N PHE A 51 -39.57 -1.02 -5.72
CA PHE A 51 -39.54 0.33 -6.28
C PHE A 51 -40.06 0.32 -7.73
N HIS A 52 -41.38 0.52 -7.89
CA HIS A 52 -42.00 0.64 -9.22
C HIS A 52 -42.76 1.96 -9.36
N SER A 53 -42.32 2.82 -10.27
CA SER A 53 -42.92 4.11 -10.58
C SER A 53 -42.56 4.50 -12.02
N PRO A 54 -43.41 5.22 -12.76
CA PRO A 54 -43.07 5.75 -14.09
C PRO A 54 -41.86 6.70 -14.09
N ASN A 55 -41.59 7.33 -12.95
CA ASN A 55 -40.47 8.25 -12.75
C ASN A 55 -39.71 7.82 -11.48
N ILE A 56 -38.48 7.34 -11.64
CA ILE A 56 -37.59 6.97 -10.53
C ILE A 56 -36.28 7.73 -10.68
N MET A 57 -35.76 8.27 -9.57
CA MET A 57 -34.40 8.80 -9.53
C MET A 57 -33.62 8.04 -8.47
N VAL A 58 -32.52 7.39 -8.89
CA VAL A 58 -31.58 6.73 -7.98
C VAL A 58 -30.34 7.61 -7.87
N VAL A 59 -29.94 7.91 -6.64
CA VAL A 59 -28.70 8.63 -6.33
C VAL A 59 -27.80 7.71 -5.53
N ALA A 60 -26.70 7.27 -6.13
CA ALA A 60 -25.70 6.43 -5.49
C ALA A 60 -24.50 7.29 -5.07
N THR A 61 -24.32 7.44 -3.76
CA THR A 61 -23.13 8.07 -3.17
C THR A 61 -22.05 7.03 -2.91
N GLU A 62 -20.78 7.42 -2.99
CA GLU A 62 -19.64 6.50 -2.86
C GLU A 62 -19.70 5.34 -3.88
N ALA A 63 -20.24 5.62 -5.08
CA ALA A 63 -20.56 4.62 -6.10
C ALA A 63 -19.37 3.71 -6.49
N SER A 64 -18.13 4.20 -6.41
CA SER A 64 -16.93 3.38 -6.65
C SER A 64 -16.76 2.21 -5.67
N GLY A 65 -17.34 2.29 -4.48
CA GLY A 65 -17.27 1.25 -3.44
C GLY A 65 -18.48 0.31 -3.41
N LEU A 66 -19.47 0.51 -4.29
CA LEU A 66 -20.65 -0.34 -4.34
C LEU A 66 -20.37 -1.64 -5.11
N PRO A 67 -20.84 -2.80 -4.61
CA PRO A 67 -20.74 -4.07 -5.33
C PRO A 67 -21.51 -4.05 -6.67
N GLU A 68 -21.08 -4.86 -7.62
CA GLU A 68 -21.72 -4.95 -8.95
C GLU A 68 -23.18 -5.42 -8.89
N GLU A 69 -23.49 -6.35 -7.97
CA GLU A 69 -24.85 -6.83 -7.67
C GLU A 69 -25.84 -5.70 -7.32
N VAL A 70 -25.36 -4.62 -6.69
CA VAL A 70 -26.17 -3.44 -6.38
C VAL A 70 -26.52 -2.71 -7.67
N PHE A 71 -25.57 -2.57 -8.59
CA PHE A 71 -25.82 -1.92 -9.87
C PHE A 71 -26.72 -2.75 -10.78
N GLU A 72 -26.58 -4.08 -10.79
CA GLU A 72 -27.54 -4.97 -11.48
C GLU A 72 -28.97 -4.75 -10.97
N SER A 73 -29.13 -4.60 -9.67
CA SER A 73 -30.44 -4.32 -9.05
C SER A 73 -30.96 -2.93 -9.44
N ILE A 74 -30.09 -1.91 -9.47
CA ILE A 74 -30.44 -0.55 -9.91
C ILE A 74 -30.88 -0.55 -11.37
N GLU A 75 -30.13 -1.20 -12.27
CA GLU A 75 -30.45 -1.31 -13.69
C GLU A 75 -31.83 -1.94 -13.93
N GLY A 76 -32.21 -2.92 -13.11
CA GLY A 76 -33.57 -3.49 -13.13
C GLY A 76 -34.68 -2.45 -12.86
N LEU A 77 -34.38 -1.36 -12.17
CA LEU A 77 -35.31 -0.25 -11.91
C LEU A 77 -35.32 0.81 -12.99
N MET A 78 -34.32 0.83 -13.89
CA MET A 78 -34.11 1.89 -14.88
C MET A 78 -35.05 1.76 -16.09
N THR A 79 -36.36 1.66 -15.83
CA THR A 79 -37.42 1.62 -16.85
C THR A 79 -38.16 2.96 -16.92
N GLY A 80 -38.82 3.25 -18.05
CA GLY A 80 -39.61 4.48 -18.21
C GLY A 80 -38.77 5.76 -18.18
N ASN A 81 -39.19 6.76 -17.40
CA ASN A 81 -38.48 8.04 -17.26
C ASN A 81 -37.61 8.04 -16.00
N SER A 82 -36.68 7.10 -15.92
CA SER A 82 -35.78 6.94 -14.78
C SER A 82 -34.45 7.67 -14.96
N LYS A 83 -33.86 8.13 -13.85
CA LYS A 83 -32.58 8.85 -13.80
C LYS A 83 -31.65 8.21 -12.77
N LEU A 84 -30.37 8.07 -13.15
CA LEU A 84 -29.32 7.59 -12.26
C LEU A 84 -28.29 8.71 -12.09
N VAL A 85 -27.94 9.00 -10.84
CA VAL A 85 -26.84 9.91 -10.49
C VAL A 85 -25.83 9.14 -9.65
N LEU A 86 -24.59 9.13 -10.11
CA LEU A 86 -23.47 8.55 -9.39
C LEU A 86 -22.59 9.67 -8.86
N ALA A 87 -22.34 9.68 -7.55
CA ALA A 87 -21.42 10.59 -6.89
C ALA A 87 -20.33 9.78 -6.20
N TYR A 88 -19.08 9.92 -6.64
CA TYR A 88 -17.96 9.13 -6.14
C TYR A 88 -16.62 9.81 -6.39
N ASN A 89 -15.60 9.36 -5.67
CA ASN A 89 -14.21 9.63 -6.02
C ASN A 89 -13.70 8.46 -6.88
N PRO A 90 -12.98 8.73 -7.99
CA PRO A 90 -12.59 7.70 -8.97
C PRO A 90 -11.41 6.83 -8.47
N HIS A 91 -11.62 6.08 -7.39
CA HIS A 91 -10.59 5.26 -6.74
C HIS A 91 -10.11 4.07 -7.59
N TYR A 92 -10.97 3.56 -8.47
CA TYR A 92 -10.72 2.35 -9.25
C TYR A 92 -10.94 2.66 -10.73
N THR A 93 -10.10 2.11 -11.60
CA THR A 93 -10.24 2.18 -13.06
C THR A 93 -11.16 1.08 -13.61
N THR A 94 -11.68 0.22 -12.74
CA THR A 94 -12.53 -0.92 -13.05
C THR A 94 -13.83 -0.88 -12.24
N GLY A 95 -14.82 -1.65 -12.69
CA GLY A 95 -16.14 -1.72 -12.07
C GLY A 95 -17.15 -0.76 -12.71
N TYR A 96 -18.43 -0.91 -12.34
CA TYR A 96 -19.54 -0.22 -12.99
C TYR A 96 -19.35 1.29 -13.06
N ALA A 97 -19.03 1.95 -11.93
CA ALA A 97 -18.83 3.39 -11.88
C ALA A 97 -17.65 3.87 -12.75
N ALA A 98 -16.60 3.06 -12.90
CA ALA A 98 -15.45 3.39 -13.74
C ALA A 98 -15.72 3.15 -15.24
N HIS A 99 -16.56 2.17 -15.59
CA HIS A 99 -16.89 1.87 -16.98
C HIS A 99 -17.96 2.81 -17.55
N ILE A 100 -18.99 3.14 -16.75
CA ILE A 100 -20.17 3.88 -17.20
C ILE A 100 -19.83 5.30 -17.67
N VAL A 101 -18.70 5.88 -17.23
CA VAL A 101 -18.25 7.21 -17.68
C VAL A 101 -17.98 7.27 -19.18
N ASN A 102 -17.71 6.13 -19.81
CA ASN A 102 -17.47 6.02 -21.25
C ASN A 102 -18.77 5.81 -22.06
N ASP A 103 -19.91 5.62 -21.40
CA ASP A 103 -21.19 5.50 -22.10
C ASP A 103 -21.62 6.88 -22.66
N PRO A 104 -21.88 7.00 -23.97
CA PRO A 104 -22.28 8.26 -24.59
C PRO A 104 -23.60 8.84 -24.05
N LYS A 105 -24.40 8.07 -23.31
CA LYS A 105 -25.65 8.53 -22.66
C LYS A 105 -25.39 9.20 -21.31
N VAL A 106 -24.19 9.09 -20.76
CA VAL A 106 -23.83 9.65 -19.45
C VAL A 106 -23.27 11.05 -19.59
N VAL A 107 -23.75 11.95 -18.74
CA VAL A 107 -23.20 13.30 -18.61
C VAL A 107 -22.24 13.31 -17.43
N ASN A 108 -20.96 13.48 -17.70
CA ASN A 108 -19.91 13.48 -16.70
C ASN A 108 -19.63 14.90 -16.16
N HIS A 109 -19.65 15.04 -14.84
CA HIS A 109 -19.25 16.28 -14.16
C HIS A 109 -18.07 15.98 -13.23
N LYS A 110 -16.89 16.55 -13.54
CA LYS A 110 -15.69 16.42 -12.72
C LYS A 110 -15.56 17.63 -11.79
N LEU A 111 -15.35 17.37 -10.50
CA LEU A 111 -15.09 18.40 -9.50
C LEU A 111 -13.61 18.35 -9.10
N ASN A 112 -12.88 19.43 -9.41
CA ASN A 112 -11.48 19.59 -9.04
C ASN A 112 -11.37 20.58 -7.87
N CYS A 113 -10.74 20.16 -6.77
CA CYS A 113 -10.53 21.00 -5.60
C CYS A 113 -9.65 22.23 -5.88
N LEU A 114 -8.75 22.18 -6.88
CA LEU A 114 -7.98 23.35 -7.32
C LEU A 114 -8.89 24.49 -7.81
N ASP A 115 -10.07 24.13 -8.31
CA ASP A 115 -11.06 25.06 -8.85
C ASP A 115 -12.12 25.50 -7.83
N ALA A 116 -12.02 25.00 -6.59
CA ALA A 116 -13.00 25.32 -5.55
C ALA A 116 -13.04 26.84 -5.27
N PRO A 117 -14.23 27.44 -5.09
CA PRO A 117 -14.41 28.85 -4.76
C PRO A 117 -13.50 29.34 -3.62
N ASN A 118 -13.41 28.57 -2.53
CA ASN A 118 -12.57 28.91 -1.39
C ASN A 118 -11.07 28.93 -1.72
N VAL A 119 -10.62 28.02 -2.60
CA VAL A 119 -9.22 27.87 -3.02
C VAL A 119 -8.83 29.00 -3.96
N ARG A 120 -9.65 29.26 -4.99
CA ARG A 120 -9.42 30.35 -5.96
C ARG A 120 -9.44 31.72 -5.30
N ALA A 121 -10.36 31.94 -4.35
CA ALA A 121 -10.46 33.21 -3.62
C ALA A 121 -9.43 33.35 -2.49
N LYS A 122 -8.71 32.27 -2.15
CA LYS A 122 -7.83 32.19 -0.97
C LYS A 122 -8.53 32.66 0.32
N LYS A 123 -9.82 32.33 0.44
CA LYS A 123 -10.70 32.75 1.54
C LYS A 123 -11.87 31.78 1.67
N VAL A 124 -12.28 31.48 2.89
CA VAL A 124 -13.49 30.67 3.14
C VAL A 124 -14.74 31.49 2.81
N LEU A 125 -15.31 31.26 1.62
CA LEU A 125 -16.58 31.82 1.15
C LEU A 125 -17.74 30.86 1.44
N ILE A 126 -17.51 29.55 1.28
CA ILE A 126 -18.47 28.47 1.48
C ILE A 126 -18.00 27.64 2.68
N PRO A 127 -18.67 27.72 3.84
CA PRO A 127 -18.31 26.92 5.01
C PRO A 127 -18.32 25.42 4.71
N GLY A 128 -17.26 24.71 5.12
CA GLY A 128 -17.13 23.26 4.95
C GLY A 128 -16.61 22.78 3.59
N GLN A 129 -16.52 23.67 2.59
CA GLN A 129 -15.83 23.36 1.33
C GLN A 129 -14.30 23.47 1.54
N VAL A 130 -13.54 22.63 0.82
CA VAL A 130 -12.08 22.64 0.79
C VAL A 130 -11.51 24.05 0.65
N ASP A 131 -10.48 24.39 1.42
CA ASP A 131 -9.84 25.70 1.41
C ASP A 131 -8.41 25.67 0.84
N TYR A 132 -7.87 26.88 0.64
CA TYR A 132 -6.56 27.07 0.03
C TYR A 132 -5.42 26.42 0.83
N GLU A 133 -5.44 26.53 2.17
CA GLU A 133 -4.38 25.97 3.02
C GLU A 133 -4.39 24.45 2.96
N TRP A 134 -5.57 23.83 2.94
CA TRP A 134 -5.70 22.39 2.77
C TRP A 134 -5.14 21.93 1.42
N VAL A 135 -5.47 22.61 0.32
CA VAL A 135 -4.95 22.26 -1.02
C VAL A 135 -3.44 22.42 -1.07
N LYS A 136 -2.92 23.52 -0.53
CA LYS A 136 -1.48 23.79 -0.51
C LYS A 136 -0.71 22.70 0.24
N ASP A 137 -1.19 22.28 1.41
CA ASP A 137 -0.62 21.13 2.13
C ASP A 137 -0.65 19.84 1.28
N ARG A 138 -1.72 19.58 0.53
CA ARG A 138 -1.76 18.41 -0.36
C ARG A 138 -0.75 18.50 -1.50
N ILE A 139 -0.55 19.69 -2.07
CA ILE A 139 0.46 19.90 -3.12
C ILE A 139 1.86 19.62 -2.56
N GLU A 140 2.17 20.12 -1.36
CA GLU A 140 3.49 19.91 -0.73
C GLU A 140 3.77 18.43 -0.43
N ASN A 141 2.73 17.66 -0.09
CA ASN A 141 2.89 16.25 0.30
C ASN A 141 2.71 15.25 -0.86
N TRP A 142 1.89 15.57 -1.85
CA TRP A 142 1.43 14.63 -2.88
C TRP A 142 1.83 15.02 -4.30
N CYS A 143 2.63 16.08 -4.46
CA CYS A 143 3.14 16.49 -5.76
C CYS A 143 4.65 16.73 -5.73
N GLU A 144 5.30 16.51 -6.87
CA GLU A 144 6.69 16.89 -7.09
C GLU A 144 6.76 18.21 -7.85
N SER A 145 7.62 19.14 -7.42
CA SER A 145 7.85 20.37 -8.19
C SER A 145 8.73 20.07 -9.40
N ILE A 146 8.28 20.47 -10.58
CA ILE A 146 8.93 20.17 -11.86
C ILE A 146 9.19 21.45 -12.67
N SER A 147 10.00 21.36 -13.72
CA SER A 147 10.19 22.47 -14.65
C SER A 147 9.00 22.61 -15.61
N ALA A 148 8.87 23.78 -16.24
CA ALA A 148 7.87 24.01 -17.28
C ALA A 148 8.12 23.15 -18.54
N GLU A 149 9.36 22.69 -18.75
CA GLU A 149 9.68 21.81 -19.87
C GLU A 149 9.21 20.38 -19.57
N ASP A 150 9.52 19.86 -18.38
CA ASP A 150 9.08 18.52 -17.95
C ASP A 150 7.55 18.41 -17.94
N ALA A 151 6.86 19.49 -17.57
CA ALA A 151 5.40 19.55 -17.55
C ALA A 151 4.76 19.27 -18.91
N LYS A 152 5.42 19.59 -20.04
CA LYS A 152 4.89 19.34 -21.39
C LYS A 152 4.81 17.86 -21.72
N HIS A 153 5.55 17.02 -20.99
CA HIS A 153 5.66 15.58 -21.23
C HIS A 153 4.86 14.75 -20.22
N LEU A 154 4.04 15.40 -19.38
CA LEU A 154 3.29 14.76 -18.30
C LEU A 154 1.80 15.12 -18.39
N ASP A 155 0.95 14.11 -18.53
CA ASP A 155 -0.49 14.27 -18.83
C ASP A 155 -1.26 15.09 -17.78
N TYR A 156 -0.85 14.99 -16.52
CA TYR A 156 -1.54 15.62 -15.39
C TYR A 156 -0.71 16.72 -14.72
N ALA A 157 0.40 17.15 -15.33
CA ALA A 157 1.15 18.27 -14.79
C ALA A 157 0.27 19.51 -14.70
N PHE A 158 0.27 20.17 -13.55
CA PHE A 158 -0.56 21.34 -13.30
C PHE A 158 0.27 22.50 -12.74
N ARG A 159 -0.27 23.70 -12.91
CA ARG A 159 0.34 24.92 -12.41
C ARG A 159 -0.45 25.44 -11.22
N PHE A 160 0.23 25.69 -10.10
CA PHE A 160 -0.35 26.28 -8.90
C PHE A 160 0.58 27.33 -8.32
N ASP A 161 0.05 28.52 -8.02
CA ASP A 161 0.84 29.68 -7.54
C ASP A 161 2.14 29.94 -8.32
N GLY A 162 2.04 29.83 -9.64
CA GLY A 162 3.15 30.14 -10.55
C GLY A 162 4.16 29.01 -10.75
N LYS A 163 4.11 27.92 -9.98
CA LYS A 163 5.02 26.76 -10.11
C LYS A 163 4.33 25.56 -10.77
N TRP A 164 5.13 24.70 -11.40
CA TRP A 164 4.66 23.46 -12.01
C TRP A 164 4.84 22.28 -11.08
N TYR A 165 3.86 21.38 -11.11
CA TYR A 165 3.79 20.22 -10.25
C TYR A 165 3.38 18.97 -11.04
N ASN A 166 4.04 17.85 -10.74
CA ASN A 166 3.63 16.51 -11.16
C ASN A 166 2.88 15.84 -9.99
N PRO A 167 1.56 15.58 -10.10
CA PRO A 167 0.79 14.93 -9.05
C PRO A 167 1.05 13.41 -8.99
N ASN A 168 1.01 12.84 -7.78
CA ASN A 168 0.82 11.40 -7.59
C ASN A 168 -0.67 11.02 -7.71
N ASP A 169 -0.98 9.72 -7.73
CA ASP A 169 -2.35 9.24 -7.93
C ASP A 169 -3.31 9.58 -6.77
N ILE A 170 -2.79 9.72 -5.54
CA ILE A 170 -3.60 10.18 -4.40
C ILE A 170 -4.12 11.59 -4.68
N PHE A 171 -3.26 12.47 -5.22
CA PHE A 171 -3.65 13.82 -5.59
C PHE A 171 -4.61 13.83 -6.79
N LEU A 172 -4.38 12.99 -7.80
CA LEU A 172 -5.29 12.82 -8.93
C LEU A 172 -6.71 12.50 -8.45
N VAL A 173 -6.85 11.49 -7.60
CA VAL A 173 -8.16 11.01 -7.14
C VAL A 173 -8.80 11.97 -6.13
N ARG A 174 -8.05 12.41 -5.11
CA ARG A 174 -8.62 13.16 -3.97
C ARG A 174 -8.74 14.67 -4.20
N VAL A 175 -7.96 15.22 -5.14
CA VAL A 175 -7.93 16.66 -5.41
C VAL A 175 -8.42 16.95 -6.82
N MET A 176 -7.90 16.25 -7.84
CA MET A 176 -8.25 16.57 -9.24
C MET A 176 -9.52 15.88 -9.74
N GLY A 177 -10.02 14.87 -9.03
CA GLY A 177 -11.17 14.07 -9.45
C GLY A 177 -10.89 13.25 -10.72
N GLU A 178 -9.63 12.85 -10.91
CA GLU A 178 -9.16 12.04 -12.03
C GLU A 178 -9.01 10.59 -11.61
N PHE A 179 -9.28 9.66 -12.54
CA PHE A 179 -8.90 8.26 -12.36
C PHE A 179 -7.37 8.16 -12.21
N PRO A 180 -6.86 7.20 -11.43
CA PRO A 180 -5.43 6.93 -11.39
C PRO A 180 -4.96 6.49 -12.79
N ARG A 181 -3.72 6.86 -13.14
CA ARG A 181 -3.16 6.76 -14.51
C ARG A 181 -3.30 5.37 -15.11
N GLU A 182 -2.99 4.38 -14.31
CA GLU A 182 -3.34 2.97 -14.45
C GLU A 182 -3.54 2.47 -13.03
N SER A 183 -4.09 1.27 -12.82
CA SER A 183 -4.08 0.68 -11.47
C SER A 183 -2.62 0.44 -11.05
N GLU A 184 -1.98 1.44 -10.44
CA GLU A 184 -0.76 1.29 -9.66
C GLU A 184 -1.11 0.60 -8.34
N ASP A 185 -1.68 -0.58 -8.47
CA ASP A 185 -1.56 -1.57 -7.43
C ASP A 185 -0.06 -1.89 -7.24
N VAL A 186 0.90 -1.45 -8.06
CA VAL A 186 2.32 -1.79 -7.89
C VAL A 186 2.92 -1.18 -6.61
N VAL A 187 3.51 -2.04 -5.77
CA VAL A 187 4.12 -1.66 -4.48
C VAL A 187 5.38 -0.84 -4.66
N ILE A 188 6.17 -1.05 -5.71
CA ILE A 188 7.47 -0.40 -5.90
C ILE A 188 7.56 0.13 -7.34
N PRO A 189 7.73 1.45 -7.56
CA PRO A 189 7.91 2.00 -8.89
C PRO A 189 9.15 1.43 -9.57
N ALA A 190 9.03 0.99 -10.83
CA ALA A 190 10.15 0.40 -11.58
C ALA A 190 11.37 1.33 -11.64
N ARG A 191 11.15 2.64 -11.77
CA ARG A 191 12.20 3.65 -11.77
C ARG A 191 13.03 3.66 -10.49
N TRP A 192 12.42 3.40 -9.33
CA TRP A 192 13.14 3.35 -8.05
C TRP A 192 14.07 2.14 -7.97
N ILE A 193 13.65 1.01 -8.57
CA ILE A 193 14.47 -0.20 -8.70
C ILE A 193 15.66 0.07 -9.62
N ASP A 194 15.44 0.71 -10.77
CA ASP A 194 16.52 1.07 -11.70
C ASP A 194 17.54 2.00 -11.04
N LEU A 195 17.08 3.04 -10.32
CA LEU A 195 17.96 3.92 -9.55
C LEU A 195 18.79 3.14 -8.51
N ALA A 196 18.21 2.15 -7.84
CA ALA A 196 18.90 1.35 -6.85
C ALA A 196 19.98 0.43 -7.47
N ILE A 197 19.73 -0.09 -8.67
CA ILE A 197 20.71 -0.87 -9.44
C ILE A 197 21.84 0.05 -9.93
N GLU A 198 21.51 1.22 -10.46
CA GLU A 198 22.51 2.23 -10.85
C GLU A 198 23.41 2.63 -9.68
N ARG A 199 22.84 2.81 -8.48
CA ARG A 199 23.61 3.10 -7.25
C ARG A 199 24.59 1.98 -6.95
N TRP A 200 24.13 0.73 -6.98
CA TRP A 200 24.97 -0.43 -6.69
C TRP A 200 26.11 -0.59 -7.70
N LEU A 201 25.84 -0.41 -8.99
CA LEU A 201 26.84 -0.50 -10.06
C LEU A 201 27.94 0.57 -9.96
N LYS A 202 27.63 1.72 -9.35
CA LYS A 202 28.60 2.81 -9.12
C LYS A 202 29.48 2.57 -7.88
N MET A 203 29.14 1.62 -7.02
CA MET A 203 29.93 1.29 -5.84
C MET A 203 31.16 0.45 -6.20
N ASN A 204 32.27 0.64 -5.47
CA ASN A 204 33.41 -0.23 -5.62
C ASN A 204 33.14 -1.59 -4.92
N LYS A 205 33.86 -2.64 -5.33
CA LYS A 205 33.67 -3.99 -4.79
C LYS A 205 33.91 -4.06 -3.28
N GLU A 206 34.85 -3.28 -2.76
CA GLU A 206 35.19 -3.30 -1.34
C GLU A 206 34.06 -2.73 -0.47
N ASP A 207 33.39 -1.68 -0.92
CA ASP A 207 32.22 -1.07 -0.27
C ASP A 207 31.02 -2.02 -0.29
N ILE A 208 30.81 -2.73 -1.40
CA ILE A 208 29.77 -3.77 -1.52
C ILE A 208 30.09 -4.92 -0.56
N GLU A 209 31.31 -5.45 -0.58
CA GLU A 209 31.72 -6.59 0.23
C GLU A 209 31.76 -6.28 1.73
N LYS A 210 32.11 -5.05 2.12
CA LYS A 210 32.05 -4.58 3.52
C LYS A 210 30.68 -4.05 3.90
N GLY A 211 29.78 -3.86 2.93
CA GLY A 211 28.39 -3.46 3.12
C GLY A 211 28.16 -2.05 3.67
N GLY A 212 29.17 -1.18 3.61
CA GLY A 212 29.15 0.17 4.17
C GLY A 212 28.93 0.22 5.68
N ASN A 213 29.67 1.09 6.39
CA ASN A 213 29.36 1.54 7.76
C ASN A 213 29.31 0.47 8.88
N GLY A 214 29.75 -0.78 8.65
CA GLY A 214 29.85 -1.80 9.70
C GLY A 214 28.51 -2.32 10.23
N TYR A 215 27.45 -2.25 9.41
CA TYR A 215 26.15 -2.83 9.75
C TYR A 215 26.21 -4.37 9.74
N PRO A 216 25.53 -5.05 10.70
CA PRO A 216 25.50 -6.50 10.73
C PRO A 216 24.78 -7.08 9.51
N LEU A 217 25.23 -8.25 9.06
CA LEU A 217 24.55 -9.02 8.03
C LEU A 217 23.12 -9.41 8.47
N LYS A 218 22.15 -9.04 7.63
CA LYS A 218 20.80 -9.59 7.64
C LYS A 218 20.65 -10.54 6.47
N LEU A 219 20.39 -11.81 6.77
CA LEU A 219 20.24 -12.86 5.77
C LEU A 219 18.76 -13.26 5.69
N GLY A 220 18.06 -12.82 4.66
CA GLY A 220 16.71 -13.30 4.36
C GLY A 220 16.77 -14.68 3.74
N VAL A 221 15.92 -15.60 4.19
CA VAL A 221 15.96 -17.00 3.75
C VAL A 221 14.55 -17.44 3.36
N ASP A 222 14.30 -17.54 2.06
CA ASP A 222 13.10 -18.17 1.51
C ASP A 222 13.40 -19.64 1.25
N VAL A 223 12.68 -20.53 1.94
CA VAL A 223 12.92 -21.97 1.92
C VAL A 223 11.93 -22.61 0.96
N ALA A 224 12.45 -23.11 -0.16
CA ALA A 224 11.66 -23.93 -1.06
C ALA A 224 11.43 -25.31 -0.45
N GLY A 225 10.24 -25.89 -0.69
CA GLY A 225 9.96 -27.28 -0.33
C GLY A 225 10.67 -28.30 -1.21
N MET A 226 10.34 -29.59 -1.04
CA MET A 226 10.94 -30.72 -1.78
C MET A 226 10.59 -30.77 -3.29
N GLY A 227 10.12 -29.66 -3.87
CA GLY A 227 9.75 -29.52 -5.28
C GLY A 227 10.92 -29.09 -6.19
N ARG A 228 10.57 -28.49 -7.34
CA ARG A 228 11.53 -27.93 -8.31
C ARG A 228 11.96 -26.49 -7.98
N ASP A 229 11.36 -25.90 -6.95
CA ASP A 229 11.62 -24.53 -6.53
C ASP A 229 13.00 -24.42 -5.84
N LYS A 230 13.63 -23.25 -5.92
CA LYS A 230 14.97 -23.01 -5.35
C LYS A 230 14.84 -22.25 -4.04
N SER A 231 15.63 -22.63 -3.04
CA SER A 231 15.77 -21.80 -1.83
C SER A 231 16.65 -20.59 -2.12
N VAL A 232 16.31 -19.44 -1.53
CA VAL A 232 17.02 -18.17 -1.73
C VAL A 232 17.60 -17.67 -0.42
N LEU A 233 18.89 -17.37 -0.43
CA LEU A 233 19.59 -16.62 0.61
C LEU A 233 19.86 -15.21 0.10
N MET A 234 19.23 -14.20 0.71
CA MET A 234 19.35 -12.79 0.36
C MET A 234 20.16 -12.04 1.43
N PRO A 235 21.44 -11.72 1.17
CA PRO A 235 22.28 -11.02 2.14
C PRO A 235 22.11 -9.50 2.01
N ARG A 236 21.92 -8.80 3.12
CA ARG A 236 21.86 -7.33 3.17
C ARG A 236 22.67 -6.79 4.34
N ARG A 237 23.42 -5.71 4.13
CA ARG A 237 24.12 -4.94 5.17
C ARG A 237 23.71 -3.48 5.05
N GLY A 238 23.10 -2.92 6.08
CA GLY A 238 22.60 -1.53 6.03
C GLY A 238 21.71 -1.30 4.80
N ASN A 239 22.04 -0.29 4.01
CA ASN A 239 21.34 0.04 2.76
C ASN A 239 21.93 -0.66 1.52
N ILE A 240 22.78 -1.69 1.65
CA ILE A 240 23.37 -2.41 0.51
C ILE A 240 22.88 -3.86 0.50
N VAL A 241 22.21 -4.25 -0.58
CA VAL A 241 21.87 -5.65 -0.87
C VAL A 241 23.01 -6.29 -1.64
N LEU A 242 23.41 -7.49 -1.23
CA LEU A 242 24.45 -8.28 -1.91
C LEU A 242 23.81 -9.25 -2.89
N ASN A 243 24.62 -9.85 -3.77
CA ASN A 243 24.14 -10.82 -4.74
C ASN A 243 23.39 -11.98 -4.06
N PRO A 244 22.17 -12.31 -4.51
CA PRO A 244 21.40 -13.41 -3.96
C PRO A 244 22.08 -14.75 -4.26
N LYS A 245 21.94 -15.71 -3.33
CA LYS A 245 22.43 -17.08 -3.51
C LYS A 245 21.23 -18.02 -3.63
N GLN A 246 21.14 -18.74 -4.75
CA GLN A 246 20.08 -19.71 -5.01
C GLN A 246 20.62 -21.13 -4.90
N TYR A 247 19.84 -22.00 -4.26
CA TYR A 247 20.18 -23.40 -4.07
C TYR A 247 19.02 -24.28 -4.54
N ALA A 248 19.28 -25.12 -5.54
CA ALA A 248 18.32 -26.12 -6.00
C ALA A 248 18.31 -27.33 -5.06
N GLN A 249 17.13 -27.92 -4.82
CA GLN A 249 16.97 -29.20 -4.12
C GLN A 249 17.90 -29.39 -2.91
N SER A 250 17.85 -28.44 -1.97
CA SER A 250 18.60 -28.58 -0.73
C SER A 250 17.77 -29.35 0.28
N ASP A 251 18.29 -30.50 0.73
CA ASP A 251 17.95 -31.03 2.06
C ASP A 251 17.94 -29.85 3.05
N HIS A 252 16.86 -29.72 3.84
CA HIS A 252 16.73 -28.69 4.86
C HIS A 252 17.96 -28.61 5.78
N MET A 253 18.63 -29.73 6.02
CA MET A 253 19.86 -29.78 6.82
C MET A 253 21.06 -29.16 6.08
N ALA A 254 21.17 -29.38 4.77
CA ALA A 254 22.18 -28.75 3.94
C ALA A 254 21.96 -27.23 3.88
N LEU A 255 20.72 -26.78 3.72
CA LEU A 255 20.39 -25.34 3.74
C LEU A 255 20.73 -24.71 5.10
N ALA A 256 20.42 -25.38 6.21
CA ALA A 256 20.83 -24.93 7.54
C ALA A 256 22.36 -24.83 7.68
N GLY A 257 23.12 -25.77 7.10
CA GLY A 257 24.58 -25.71 7.05
C GLY A 257 25.11 -24.53 6.21
N MET A 258 24.42 -24.18 5.12
CA MET A 258 24.76 -23.00 4.30
C MET A 258 24.50 -21.70 5.08
N ILE A 259 23.34 -21.58 5.74
CA ILE A 259 23.02 -20.44 6.62
C ILE A 259 24.09 -20.29 7.71
N LYS A 260 24.49 -21.40 8.35
CA LYS A 260 25.57 -21.42 9.33
C LYS A 260 26.87 -20.85 8.75
N SER A 261 27.27 -21.33 7.56
CA SER A 261 28.50 -20.88 6.90
C SER A 261 28.51 -19.37 6.66
N GLU A 262 27.38 -18.80 6.22
CA GLU A 262 27.25 -17.36 5.97
C GLU A 262 27.29 -16.53 7.27
N ILE A 263 26.61 -16.98 8.33
CA ILE A 263 26.65 -16.33 9.65
C ILE A 263 28.07 -16.39 10.24
N GLU A 264 28.72 -17.55 10.22
CA GLU A 264 30.06 -17.72 10.81
C GLU A 264 31.15 -16.96 10.05
N LYS A 265 31.05 -16.85 8.72
CA LYS A 265 31.97 -16.02 7.92
C LYS A 265 31.90 -14.55 8.36
N GLU A 266 30.69 -14.03 8.57
CA GLU A 266 30.46 -12.66 9.01
C GLU A 266 30.92 -12.43 10.46
N ASP A 267 30.57 -13.35 11.37
CA ASP A 267 30.95 -13.20 12.78
C ASP A 267 32.48 -13.27 12.95
N LYS A 268 33.19 -14.03 12.10
CA LYS A 268 34.67 -14.07 12.08
C LYS A 268 35.29 -12.81 11.49
N SER A 269 34.70 -12.21 10.44
CA SER A 269 35.22 -10.96 9.86
C SER A 269 35.01 -9.75 10.77
N ASN A 270 33.97 -9.78 11.61
CA ASN A 270 33.68 -8.73 12.60
C ASN A 270 34.40 -8.92 13.95
N GLY A 271 35.03 -10.07 14.18
CA GLY A 271 35.84 -10.35 15.36
C GLY A 271 37.27 -9.82 15.21
N GLN A 272 37.56 -8.68 15.86
CA GLN A 272 38.94 -8.32 16.19
C GLN A 272 39.61 -9.46 16.99
N ASN A 273 40.93 -9.61 16.78
CA ASN A 273 41.83 -10.62 17.33
C ASN A 273 41.44 -11.19 18.71
N GLY A 274 41.65 -12.51 18.85
CA GLY A 274 41.16 -13.34 19.94
C GLY A 274 41.33 -12.75 21.34
N ASN A 275 40.18 -12.42 21.96
CA ASN A 275 39.81 -12.59 23.37
C ASN A 275 38.61 -11.71 23.75
N ASP A 276 38.20 -10.78 22.88
CA ASP A 276 37.01 -9.96 23.12
C ASP A 276 35.72 -10.67 22.69
N LYS A 277 34.71 -10.65 23.56
CA LYS A 277 33.37 -11.14 23.22
C LYS A 277 32.83 -10.28 22.06
N PRO A 278 32.41 -10.87 20.91
CA PRO A 278 31.90 -10.08 19.81
C PRO A 278 30.69 -9.28 20.28
N ASP A 279 30.73 -7.97 20.02
CA ASP A 279 29.66 -7.04 20.32
C ASP A 279 28.33 -7.61 19.80
N MET A 280 27.38 -7.83 20.72
CA MET A 280 26.11 -8.47 20.38
C MET A 280 25.34 -7.69 19.30
N VAL A 281 25.65 -6.40 19.14
CA VAL A 281 25.04 -5.51 18.15
C VAL A 281 25.50 -5.81 16.71
N LYS A 282 26.68 -6.43 16.51
CA LYS A 282 27.29 -6.66 15.19
C LYS A 282 27.15 -8.09 14.63
N ARG A 283 26.41 -8.96 15.31
CA ARG A 283 26.25 -10.36 14.87
C ARG A 283 25.29 -10.52 13.71
N ALA A 284 25.66 -11.36 12.76
CA ALA A 284 24.78 -11.74 11.65
C ALA A 284 23.47 -12.36 12.16
N THR A 285 22.36 -12.08 11.47
CA THR A 285 21.04 -12.63 11.79
C THR A 285 20.37 -13.18 10.54
N ALA A 286 19.90 -14.43 10.60
CA ALA A 286 19.06 -14.98 9.53
C ALA A 286 17.56 -14.83 9.86
N TYR A 287 16.79 -14.40 8.87
CA TYR A 287 15.35 -14.23 8.91
C TYR A 287 14.74 -15.27 7.98
N ILE A 288 14.12 -16.29 8.58
CA ILE A 288 13.68 -17.50 7.89
C ILE A 288 12.15 -17.51 7.87
N ASP A 289 11.54 -17.71 6.71
CA ASP A 289 10.10 -18.00 6.66
C ASP A 289 9.83 -19.30 7.42
N ALA A 290 9.20 -19.19 8.59
CA ALA A 290 9.02 -20.31 9.50
C ALA A 290 7.66 -20.99 9.32
N ILE A 291 6.92 -20.65 8.27
CA ILE A 291 5.66 -21.30 7.91
C ILE A 291 5.97 -22.44 6.93
N GLY A 292 5.47 -23.65 7.22
CA GLY A 292 5.69 -24.83 6.38
C GLY A 292 7.13 -25.35 6.43
N GLU A 293 7.76 -25.49 5.27
CA GLU A 293 9.04 -26.18 5.05
C GLU A 293 10.21 -25.52 5.82
N GLY A 294 10.21 -24.20 5.94
CA GLY A 294 11.26 -23.47 6.66
C GLY A 294 11.25 -23.67 8.18
N ALA A 295 10.21 -24.27 8.76
CA ALA A 295 10.17 -24.59 10.20
C ALA A 295 11.28 -25.58 10.62
N GLY A 296 11.60 -26.55 9.75
CA GLY A 296 12.69 -27.51 10.00
C GLY A 296 14.06 -26.85 9.97
N VAL A 297 14.30 -26.01 8.96
CA VAL A 297 15.55 -25.23 8.80
C VAL A 297 15.75 -24.29 9.99
N TYR A 298 14.70 -23.55 10.38
CA TYR A 298 14.73 -22.68 11.55
C TYR A 298 15.05 -23.44 12.84
N SER A 299 14.40 -24.58 13.06
CA SER A 299 14.62 -25.40 14.26
C SER A 299 16.06 -25.90 14.34
N ARG A 300 16.62 -26.36 13.21
CA ARG A 300 18.02 -26.80 13.12
C ARG A 300 19.01 -25.66 13.35
N CYS A 301 18.79 -24.50 12.75
CA CYS A 301 19.66 -23.33 12.98
C CYS A 301 19.64 -22.89 14.44
N ARG A 302 18.46 -22.92 15.09
CA ARG A 302 18.31 -22.59 16.51
C ARG A 302 19.01 -23.62 17.41
N GLU A 303 18.92 -24.91 17.10
CA GLU A 303 19.64 -25.98 17.81
C GLU A 303 21.16 -25.76 17.75
N GLN A 304 21.67 -25.32 16.58
CA GLN A 304 23.08 -24.96 16.37
C GLN A 304 23.48 -23.62 17.02
N LYS A 305 22.59 -22.99 17.79
CA LYS A 305 22.80 -21.71 18.50
C LYS A 305 23.09 -20.52 17.59
N LEU A 306 22.60 -20.58 16.34
CA LEU A 306 22.68 -19.45 15.41
C LEU A 306 21.65 -18.37 15.78
N ARG A 307 21.96 -17.11 15.47
CA ARG A 307 21.02 -15.99 15.63
C ARG A 307 20.01 -16.01 14.47
N VAL A 308 18.84 -16.59 14.73
CA VAL A 308 17.77 -16.73 13.74
C VAL A 308 16.46 -16.13 14.23
N VAL A 309 15.69 -15.54 13.31
CA VAL A 309 14.37 -14.97 13.52
C VAL A 309 13.38 -15.70 12.62
N ALA A 310 12.32 -16.24 13.22
CA ALA A 310 11.20 -16.81 12.49
C ALA A 310 10.31 -15.67 11.95
N VAL A 311 10.24 -15.53 10.64
CA VAL A 311 9.32 -14.61 9.97
C VAL A 311 7.98 -15.33 9.79
N LYS A 312 6.89 -14.65 10.13
CA LYS A 312 5.52 -15.12 9.91
C LYS A 312 4.78 -14.11 9.03
N ALA A 313 4.90 -14.26 7.72
CA ALA A 313 4.38 -13.31 6.74
C ALA A 313 2.86 -13.02 6.88
N SER A 314 2.08 -14.03 7.29
CA SER A 314 0.62 -13.93 7.44
C SER A 314 0.14 -13.29 8.74
N GLU A 315 1.02 -13.04 9.71
CA GLU A 315 0.61 -12.42 10.98
C GLU A 315 0.29 -10.93 10.82
N GLY A 316 -0.56 -10.36 11.68
CA GLY A 316 -0.84 -8.93 11.65
C GLY A 316 0.42 -8.09 11.87
N ALA A 317 0.57 -7.00 11.11
CA ALA A 317 1.73 -6.11 11.12
C ALA A 317 1.86 -5.32 12.44
N ASN A 318 2.34 -6.00 13.48
CA ASN A 318 2.45 -5.46 14.83
C ASN A 318 3.82 -5.79 15.41
N LEU A 319 4.42 -4.81 16.08
CA LEU A 319 5.58 -5.04 16.93
C LEU A 319 5.12 -5.75 18.22
N LYS A 320 5.69 -6.92 18.51
CA LYS A 320 5.37 -7.71 19.71
C LYS A 320 6.58 -7.76 20.65
N ASN A 321 6.33 -7.69 21.96
CA ASN A 321 7.37 -7.89 22.96
C ASN A 321 7.77 -9.38 23.10
N ALA A 322 8.72 -9.67 23.99
CA ALA A 322 9.19 -11.03 24.23
C ALA A 322 8.09 -12.02 24.68
N ARG A 323 7.01 -11.51 25.29
CA ARG A 323 5.85 -12.29 25.76
C ARG A 323 4.74 -12.39 24.71
N GLY A 324 4.96 -11.90 23.49
CA GLY A 324 3.99 -11.93 22.39
C GLY A 324 2.91 -10.85 22.45
N LYS A 325 2.94 -9.95 23.45
CA LYS A 325 1.97 -8.85 23.55
C LYS A 325 2.30 -7.77 22.52
N ILE A 326 1.27 -7.29 21.82
CA ILE A 326 1.38 -6.17 20.88
C ILE A 326 1.82 -4.91 21.64
N VAL A 327 2.90 -4.30 21.17
CA VAL A 327 3.47 -3.05 21.68
C VAL A 327 3.02 -1.88 20.80
N ARG A 328 3.01 -2.08 19.47
CA ARG A 328 2.66 -1.04 18.51
C ARG A 328 2.23 -1.66 17.18
N THR A 329 1.24 -1.07 16.52
CA THR A 329 0.93 -1.38 15.11
C THR A 329 1.98 -0.75 14.20
N LEU A 330 2.44 -1.49 13.22
CA LEU A 330 3.46 -1.02 12.29
C LEU A 330 2.82 -0.18 11.19
N THR A 331 3.48 0.92 10.83
CA THR A 331 3.10 1.82 9.74
C THR A 331 4.27 2.02 8.80
N ASP A 332 4.02 2.66 7.66
CA ASP A 332 5.07 3.15 6.77
C ASP A 332 5.85 4.31 7.42
N ASP A 333 6.92 4.76 6.75
CA ASP A 333 7.77 5.83 7.26
C ASP A 333 7.02 7.18 7.41
N THR A 334 5.96 7.44 6.62
CA THR A 334 5.09 8.63 6.77
C THR A 334 4.05 8.49 7.88
N ARG A 335 3.86 7.27 8.41
CA ARG A 335 2.83 6.90 9.39
C ARG A 335 1.39 7.06 8.92
N GLN A 336 1.16 7.11 7.62
CA GLN A 336 -0.16 7.25 7.02
C GLN A 336 -0.81 5.90 6.72
N PHE A 337 0.00 4.89 6.44
CA PHE A 337 -0.49 3.57 6.04
C PHE A 337 -0.32 2.53 7.14
N THR A 338 -1.32 1.67 7.27
CA THR A 338 -1.28 0.44 8.08
C THR A 338 -1.36 -0.77 7.16
N PHE A 339 -0.96 -1.93 7.66
CA PHE A 339 -0.83 -3.14 6.84
C PHE A 339 -1.68 -4.28 7.38
N ALA A 340 -2.36 -4.98 6.47
CA ALA A 340 -3.21 -6.11 6.79
C ALA A 340 -2.41 -7.28 7.41
N ASN A 341 -1.18 -7.48 6.96
CA ASN A 341 -0.28 -8.53 7.43
C ASN A 341 1.18 -8.10 7.34
N MET A 342 2.08 -8.91 7.91
CA MET A 342 3.51 -8.66 7.94
C MET A 342 4.10 -8.65 6.52
N ARG A 343 3.64 -9.52 5.61
CA ARG A 343 4.07 -9.52 4.19
C ARG A 343 3.92 -8.14 3.56
N ALA A 344 2.74 -7.54 3.69
CA ALA A 344 2.44 -6.20 3.18
C ALA A 344 3.38 -5.14 3.79
N TYR A 345 3.59 -5.18 5.11
CA TYR A 345 4.53 -4.28 5.77
C TYR A 345 5.97 -4.45 5.27
N LEU A 346 6.49 -5.68 5.16
CA LEU A 346 7.88 -5.94 4.78
C LEU A 346 8.22 -5.43 3.38
N TYR A 347 7.33 -5.67 2.41
CA TYR A 347 7.49 -5.15 1.06
C TYR A 347 7.35 -3.63 1.00
N TRP A 348 6.46 -3.04 1.80
CA TRP A 348 6.39 -1.59 1.90
C TRP A 348 7.67 -1.00 2.51
N ARG A 349 8.33 -1.71 3.44
CA ARG A 349 9.67 -1.30 3.92
C ARG A 349 10.74 -1.35 2.82
N ILE A 350 10.63 -2.23 1.83
CA ILE A 350 11.48 -2.18 0.65
C ILE A 350 11.16 -0.93 -0.17
N ARG A 351 9.86 -0.64 -0.43
CA ARG A 351 9.42 0.58 -1.12
C ARG A 351 10.02 1.82 -0.46
N ASP A 352 9.80 1.96 0.84
CA ASP A 352 10.31 3.08 1.64
C ASP A 352 11.83 3.14 1.52
N ALA A 353 12.55 2.03 1.67
CA ALA A 353 14.02 2.01 1.58
C ALA A 353 14.57 2.36 0.18
N LEU A 354 13.84 2.07 -0.89
CA LEU A 354 14.23 2.36 -2.27
C LEU A 354 14.01 3.82 -2.68
N ASP A 355 13.16 4.55 -1.93
CA ASP A 355 12.79 5.92 -2.21
C ASP A 355 14.05 6.78 -2.43
N PRO A 356 14.23 7.39 -3.61
CA PRO A 356 15.42 8.18 -3.91
C PRO A 356 15.56 9.43 -3.04
N ARG A 357 14.52 9.82 -2.30
CA ARG A 357 14.54 10.96 -1.37
C ARG A 357 15.18 10.64 -0.02
N ASN A 358 15.41 9.35 0.28
CA ASN A 358 16.09 8.96 1.52
C ASN A 358 17.55 9.43 1.54
N GLU A 359 18.08 9.68 2.73
CA GLU A 359 19.50 10.04 2.92
C GLU A 359 20.46 8.93 2.47
N GLN A 360 20.08 7.67 2.71
CA GLN A 360 20.85 6.48 2.34
C GLN A 360 19.92 5.44 1.69
N PRO A 361 19.49 5.68 0.44
CA PRO A 361 18.54 4.80 -0.22
C PRO A 361 19.21 3.45 -0.53
N LEU A 362 18.39 2.41 -0.62
CA LEU A 362 18.82 1.02 -0.80
C LEU A 362 19.54 0.84 -2.15
N ALA A 363 20.68 0.17 -2.17
CA ALA A 363 21.38 -0.26 -3.38
C ALA A 363 21.06 -1.74 -3.66
N LEU A 364 20.66 -2.06 -4.89
CA LEU A 364 20.28 -3.42 -5.31
C LEU A 364 21.29 -3.99 -6.32
N PRO A 365 21.69 -5.27 -6.21
CA PRO A 365 22.52 -5.89 -7.23
C PRO A 365 21.77 -5.99 -8.57
N PRO A 366 22.48 -5.96 -9.71
CA PRO A 366 21.88 -6.23 -11.01
C PRO A 366 21.44 -7.69 -11.09
N ASP A 367 20.14 -7.94 -10.87
CA ASP A 367 19.53 -9.27 -10.94
C ASP A 367 18.11 -9.15 -11.53
N ASP A 368 17.91 -9.72 -12.72
CA ASP A 368 16.66 -9.58 -13.49
C ASP A 368 15.47 -10.24 -12.79
N GLU A 369 15.69 -11.35 -12.08
CA GLU A 369 14.64 -12.02 -11.33
C GLU A 369 14.20 -11.17 -10.12
N LEU A 370 15.15 -10.60 -9.38
CA LEU A 370 14.83 -9.69 -8.28
C LEU A 370 14.12 -8.43 -8.79
N LYS A 371 14.58 -7.85 -9.91
CA LYS A 371 13.90 -6.71 -10.53
C LYS A 371 12.46 -7.06 -10.89
N ALA A 372 12.24 -8.20 -11.52
CA ALA A 372 10.90 -8.67 -11.87
C ALA A 372 10.02 -8.93 -10.64
N ASP A 373 10.56 -9.50 -9.57
CA ASP A 373 9.84 -9.76 -8.31
C ASP A 373 9.31 -8.48 -7.69
N LEU A 374 10.15 -7.44 -7.65
CA LEU A 374 9.82 -6.16 -7.03
C LEU A 374 8.89 -5.31 -7.91
N SER A 375 9.10 -5.29 -9.23
CA SER A 375 8.32 -4.46 -10.16
C SER A 375 6.93 -4.99 -10.46
N ASN A 376 6.68 -6.28 -10.24
CA ASN A 376 5.39 -6.91 -10.49
C ASN A 376 4.54 -7.11 -9.23
N MET A 377 5.03 -6.69 -8.07
CA MET A 377 4.32 -6.84 -6.80
C MET A 377 3.17 -5.84 -6.71
N ARG A 378 1.94 -6.32 -6.50
CA ARG A 378 0.75 -5.50 -6.38
C ARG A 378 0.14 -5.45 -4.97
N TYR A 379 -0.54 -4.37 -4.62
CA TYR A 379 -1.26 -4.12 -3.38
C TYR A 379 -2.67 -3.61 -3.65
N SER A 380 -3.54 -3.81 -2.68
CA SER A 380 -4.88 -3.24 -2.66
C SER A 380 -5.20 -2.74 -1.25
N TYR A 381 -6.29 -1.98 -1.13
CA TYR A 381 -6.80 -1.53 0.15
C TYR A 381 -7.89 -2.48 0.63
N ARG A 382 -7.82 -2.88 1.90
CA ARG A 382 -8.96 -3.50 2.58
C ARG A 382 -10.01 -2.46 2.92
N SER A 383 -11.23 -2.92 3.25
CA SER A 383 -12.34 -2.04 3.67
C SER A 383 -12.02 -1.14 4.87
N ASN A 384 -11.06 -1.53 5.71
CA ASN A 384 -10.57 -0.73 6.85
C ASN A 384 -9.42 0.23 6.48
N GLY A 385 -9.08 0.36 5.20
CA GLY A 385 -7.98 1.19 4.69
C GLY A 385 -6.58 0.58 4.84
N ALA A 386 -6.44 -0.62 5.40
CA ALA A 386 -5.14 -1.27 5.53
C ALA A 386 -4.66 -1.83 4.18
N ILE A 387 -3.37 -1.68 3.89
CA ILE A 387 -2.74 -2.18 2.68
C ILE A 387 -2.56 -3.69 2.79
N ILE A 388 -2.94 -4.41 1.74
CA ILE A 388 -2.65 -5.83 1.55
C ILE A 388 -1.92 -6.03 0.24
N ILE A 389 -0.93 -6.92 0.23
CA ILE A 389 -0.27 -7.36 -1.00
C ILE A 389 -1.04 -8.54 -1.57
N GLU A 390 -1.11 -8.60 -2.90
CA GLU A 390 -1.72 -9.69 -3.62
C GLU A 390 -1.15 -11.07 -3.22
N GLU A 391 -1.95 -12.12 -3.41
CA GLU A 391 -1.55 -13.47 -3.03
C GLU A 391 -0.43 -14.01 -3.94
N LYS A 392 0.45 -14.84 -3.35
CA LYS A 392 1.63 -15.39 -4.03
C LYS A 392 1.29 -16.14 -5.34
N ASP A 393 0.14 -16.80 -5.38
CA ASP A 393 -0.31 -17.55 -6.55
C ASP A 393 -0.73 -16.65 -7.72
N GLU A 394 -1.25 -15.46 -7.46
CA GLU A 394 -1.57 -14.49 -8.52
C GLU A 394 -0.30 -13.88 -9.14
N ILE A 395 0.72 -13.63 -8.31
CA ILE A 395 2.04 -13.21 -8.79
C ILE A 395 2.63 -14.30 -9.69
N LYS A 396 2.58 -15.56 -9.24
CA LYS A 396 3.08 -16.71 -10.00
C LYS A 396 2.43 -16.84 -11.37
N LYS A 397 1.11 -16.65 -11.46
CA LYS A 397 0.39 -16.66 -12.74
C LYS A 397 0.90 -15.56 -13.69
N ARG A 398 1.26 -14.39 -13.15
CA ARG A 398 1.71 -13.24 -13.96
C ARG A 398 3.16 -13.33 -14.41
N ILE A 399 4.09 -13.71 -13.52
CA ILE A 399 5.53 -13.76 -13.85
C ILE A 399 6.03 -15.17 -14.24
N GLY A 400 5.16 -16.18 -14.17
CA GLY A 400 5.46 -17.57 -14.53
C GLY A 400 6.30 -18.35 -13.50
N ARG A 401 6.64 -17.74 -12.37
CA ARG A 401 7.40 -18.34 -11.27
C ARG A 401 7.08 -17.69 -9.93
N SER A 402 7.57 -18.30 -8.86
CA SER A 402 7.47 -17.74 -7.51
C SER A 402 8.41 -16.53 -7.32
N PRO A 403 7.98 -15.45 -6.63
CA PRO A 403 8.79 -14.25 -6.40
C PRO A 403 9.77 -14.42 -5.21
N ASP A 404 10.55 -15.50 -5.21
CA ASP A 404 11.31 -15.95 -4.02
C ASP A 404 12.47 -15.00 -3.65
N LYS A 405 13.05 -14.27 -4.63
CA LYS A 405 14.10 -13.28 -4.34
C LYS A 405 13.51 -12.02 -3.69
N GLY A 406 12.35 -11.58 -4.16
CA GLY A 406 11.57 -10.52 -3.52
C GLY A 406 11.16 -10.88 -2.09
N ASP A 407 10.63 -12.10 -1.90
CA ASP A 407 10.21 -12.60 -0.59
C ASP A 407 11.42 -12.68 0.36
N ALA A 408 12.55 -13.24 -0.08
CA ALA A 408 13.80 -13.27 0.69
C ALA A 408 14.32 -11.88 1.05
N LEU A 409 14.28 -10.90 0.13
CA LEU A 409 14.67 -9.53 0.44
C LEU A 409 13.76 -8.89 1.49
N SER A 410 12.44 -9.10 1.38
CA SER A 410 11.45 -8.51 2.30
C SER A 410 11.71 -8.94 3.75
N MET A 411 12.12 -10.20 3.96
CA MET A 411 12.42 -10.73 5.28
C MET A 411 13.59 -10.03 5.97
N THR A 412 14.55 -9.48 5.21
CA THR A 412 15.64 -8.69 5.79
C THR A 412 15.14 -7.40 6.47
N PHE A 413 13.94 -6.92 6.15
CA PHE A 413 13.32 -5.75 6.76
C PHE A 413 12.44 -6.08 7.98
N TYR A 414 12.42 -7.33 8.42
CA TYR A 414 11.64 -7.73 9.59
C TYR A 414 12.04 -6.92 10.82
N PRO A 415 11.08 -6.35 11.57
CA PRO A 415 11.38 -5.45 12.67
C PRO A 415 12.10 -6.24 13.77
N GLU A 416 13.32 -5.83 14.07
CA GLU A 416 14.00 -6.39 15.24
C GLU A 416 13.32 -5.89 16.51
N ARG A 417 13.18 -6.79 17.48
CA ARG A 417 12.86 -6.41 18.86
C ARG A 417 14.02 -5.53 19.33
N THR A 418 13.84 -4.21 19.31
CA THR A 418 14.84 -3.27 19.79
C THR A 418 15.33 -3.74 21.16
N ILE A 419 16.62 -4.09 21.25
CA ILE A 419 17.36 -3.96 22.50
C ILE A 419 17.27 -2.46 22.86
N PRO A 420 16.94 -2.08 24.10
CA PRO A 420 16.82 -0.68 24.48
C PRO A 420 18.07 0.08 24.03
N ARG A 421 17.89 1.23 23.38
CA ARG A 421 18.99 2.14 23.02
C ARG A 421 19.81 2.37 24.29
N VAL A 422 21.07 1.93 24.31
CA VAL A 422 22.05 2.49 25.22
C VAL A 422 22.24 3.94 24.77
N THR A 423 21.86 4.84 25.66
CA THR A 423 21.94 6.29 25.53
C THR A 423 23.32 6.71 25.03
N ALA A 424 23.34 7.65 24.08
CA ALA A 424 24.55 8.31 23.62
C ALA A 424 25.34 8.85 24.81
N ILE A 425 26.55 8.35 25.02
CA ILE A 425 27.55 9.04 25.83
C ILE A 425 28.15 10.09 24.90
N HIS A 426 27.74 11.34 25.10
CA HIS A 426 28.52 12.48 24.64
C HIS A 426 29.78 12.56 25.51
N ALA A 427 30.94 12.57 24.88
CA ALA A 427 32.17 13.19 25.35
C ALA A 427 32.88 13.79 24.14
#